data_AF-A0A0J8A8T4-F1
#
_entry.id   AF-A0A0J8A8T4-F1
#
_cell.length_a   1.000
_cell.length_b   1.000
_cell.length_c   1.000
_cell.angle_alpha   90.00
_cell.angle_beta   90.00
_cell.angle_gamma   90.00
#
_symmetry.space_group_name_H-M   'P 1'
#
loop_
_entity.id
_entity.type
_entity.pdbx_description
1 polymer ?
#
loop_
_entity_poly.entity_id
_entity_poly.type
_entity_poly.pdbx_seq_one_letter_code
_entity_poly.pdbx_strand_id
1 'polypeptide(L)' 'MVAELGAAFVSATIGIKLHDREDHAAYLASWLQALRNDKRCIFTAARLAQDASDWLLSRMAVETAPELDEPA' A
#
# COMPACT_ATOMS: atom_id res chain seq x y z
N MET A 1 -1.76 -5.02 -6.82
CA MET A 1 -1.13 -5.22 -5.50
C MET A 1 -0.37 -3.97 -5.07
N VAL A 2 0.74 -3.60 -5.73
CA VAL A 2 1.50 -2.37 -5.38
C VAL A 2 0.63 -1.12 -5.35
N ALA A 3 -0.12 -0.84 -6.41
CA ALA A 3 -0.98 0.35 -6.49
C ALA A 3 -2.08 0.39 -5.41
N GLU A 4 -2.62 -0.77 -5.04
CA GLU A 4 -3.70 -0.91 -4.05
C GLU A 4 -3.17 -0.73 -2.63
N LEU A 5 -1.98 -1.27 -2.34
CA LEU A 5 -1.25 -1.00 -1.10
C LEU A 5 -0.89 0.49 -1.01
N GLY A 6 -0.40 1.11 -2.09
CA GLY A 6 -0.08 2.54 -2.12
C GLY A 6 -1.31 3.42 -1.92
N ALA A 7 -2.43 3.08 -2.57
CA ALA A 7 -3.70 3.76 -2.35
C ALA A 7 -4.14 3.65 -0.87
N ALA A 8 -3.99 2.48 -0.25
CA ALA A 8 -4.27 2.29 1.17
C ALA A 8 -3.37 3.14 2.08
N PHE A 9 -2.05 3.17 1.82
CA PHE A 9 -1.11 3.97 2.62
C PHE A 9 -1.43 5.46 2.52
N VAL A 10 -1.55 5.99 1.30
CA VAL A 10 -1.88 7.40 1.08
C VAL A 10 -3.23 7.75 1.71
N SER A 11 -4.26 6.93 1.50
CA SER A 11 -5.59 7.17 2.04
C SER A 11 -5.59 7.20 3.57
N ALA A 12 -4.85 6.29 4.21
CA ALA A 12 -4.66 6.30 5.65
C ALA A 12 -3.95 7.57 6.13
N THR A 13 -2.89 8.02 5.43
CA THR A 13 -2.16 9.24 5.79
C THR A 13 -2.99 10.51 5.67
N ILE A 14 -3.83 10.62 4.63
CA ILE A 14 -4.64 11.84 4.38
C ILE A 14 -6.05 11.78 4.97
N GLY A 15 -6.38 10.71 5.71
CA GLY A 15 -7.67 10.54 6.38
C GLY A 15 -8.85 10.28 5.44
N ILE A 16 -8.61 9.73 4.25
CA ILE A 16 -9.67 9.35 3.30
C ILE A 16 -10.02 7.88 3.48
N LYS A 17 -11.31 7.58 3.57
CA LYS A 17 -11.79 6.20 3.58
C LYS A 17 -11.79 5.63 2.17
N LEU A 18 -11.16 4.47 1.99
CA LEU A 18 -11.32 3.67 0.79
C LEU A 18 -12.75 3.09 0.73
N HIS A 19 -13.39 3.25 -0.43
CA HIS A 19 -14.66 2.63 -0.74
C HIS A 19 -14.43 1.36 -1.55
N ASP A 20 -15.22 0.33 -1.30
CA ASP A 20 -15.20 -0.89 -2.10
C ASP A 20 -15.59 -0.55 -3.55
N ARG A 21 -14.71 -0.87 -4.50
CA ARG A 21 -15.03 -0.84 -5.94
C ARG A 21 -15.20 -2.25 -6.47
N GLU A 22 -16.26 -2.47 -7.25
CA GLU A 22 -16.64 -3.80 -7.76
C GLU A 22 -15.59 -4.41 -8.72
N ASP A 23 -14.72 -3.58 -9.30
CA ASP A 23 -13.64 -3.99 -10.21
C ASP A 23 -12.40 -4.55 -9.49
N HIS A 24 -12.34 -4.53 -8.16
CA HIS A 24 -11.23 -5.09 -7.38
C HIS A 24 -11.10 -6.61 -7.46
N ALA A 25 -12.17 -7.32 -7.81
CA ALA A 25 -12.17 -8.78 -7.86
C ALA A 25 -11.34 -9.35 -9.04
N ALA A 26 -11.14 -8.58 -10.10
CA ALA A 26 -10.53 -9.07 -11.35
C ALA A 26 -9.06 -9.51 -11.20
N TYR A 27 -8.34 -8.98 -10.21
CA TYR A 27 -6.92 -9.25 -9.98
C TYR A 27 -6.62 -10.08 -8.73
N LEU A 28 -7.64 -10.48 -7.97
CA LEU A 28 -7.45 -11.35 -6.80
C LEU A 28 -6.80 -12.68 -7.18
N ALA A 29 -7.23 -13.30 -8.28
CA ALA A 29 -6.68 -14.57 -8.74
C ALA A 29 -5.18 -14.47 -9.07
N SER A 30 -4.75 -13.38 -9.74
CA SER A 30 -3.34 -13.18 -10.10
C SER A 30 -2.48 -12.88 -8.88
N TRP A 31 -2.98 -12.15 -7.88
CA TRP A 31 -2.25 -11.91 -6.63
C TRP A 31 -2.11 -13.19 -5.82
N LEU A 32 -3.17 -14.00 -5.69
CA LEU A 32 -3.10 -15.29 -5.02
C LEU A 32 -2.07 -16.22 -5.67
N GLN A 33 -2.00 -16.22 -7.00
CA GLN A 33 -0.98 -16.98 -7.73
C GLN A 33 0.43 -16.46 -7.45
N ALA A 34 0.64 -15.14 -7.49
CA ALA A 34 1.94 -14.53 -7.17
C ALA A 34 2.40 -14.86 -5.74
N LEU A 35 1.50 -14.77 -4.76
CA LEU A 35 1.78 -15.07 -3.36
C LEU A 35 2.09 -16.56 -3.10
N ARG A 36 1.44 -17.45 -3.85
CA ARG A 36 1.74 -18.89 -3.80
C ARG A 36 3.10 -19.21 -4.37
N ASN A 37 3.49 -18.54 -5.45
CA ASN A 37 4.76 -18.74 -6.13
C ASN A 37 5.94 -18.13 -5.36
N ASP A 38 5.72 -16.99 -4.70
CA ASP A 38 6.74 -16.30 -3.93
C ASP A 38 6.15 -15.64 -2.67
N LYS A 39 6.50 -16.19 -1.50
CA LYS A 39 6.08 -15.67 -0.20
C LYS A 39 6.67 -14.29 0.11
N ARG A 40 7.73 -13.87 -0.58
CA ARG A 40 8.36 -12.54 -0.44
C ARG A 40 7.68 -11.47 -1.29
N CYS A 41 6.88 -11.87 -2.27
CA CYS A 41 6.22 -10.95 -3.20
C CYS A 41 5.41 -9.85 -2.48
N ILE A 42 4.75 -10.18 -1.36
CA ILE A 42 4.00 -9.20 -0.57
C ILE A 42 4.90 -8.12 0.05
N PHE A 43 6.08 -8.50 0.57
CA PHE A 43 7.03 -7.57 1.17
C PHE A 43 7.66 -6.67 0.11
N THR A 44 8.01 -7.23 -1.05
CA THR A 44 8.50 -6.44 -2.18
C THR A 44 7.45 -5.44 -2.66
N ALA A 45 6.19 -5.88 -2.78
CA ALA A 45 5.11 -5.00 -3.18
C ALA A 45 4.83 -3.90 -2.15
N ALA A 46 4.88 -4.21 -0.85
CA ALA A 46 4.72 -3.25 0.23
C ALA A 46 5.84 -2.20 0.21
N ARG A 47 7.11 -2.61 0.06
CA ARG A 47 8.24 -1.68 -0.08
C ARG A 47 8.04 -0.72 -1.25
N LEU A 48 7.71 -1.24 -2.44
CA LEU A 48 7.50 -0.41 -3.62
C LEU A 48 6.30 0.55 -3.44
N ALA A 49 5.25 0.09 -2.76
CA ALA A 49 4.10 0.90 -2.43
C ALA A 49 4.44 2.03 -1.44
N GLN A 50 5.28 1.74 -0.43
CA GLN A 50 5.78 2.74 0.52
C GLN A 50 6.64 3.79 -0.20
N ASP A 51 7.65 3.36 -0.97
CA ASP A 51 8.52 4.25 -1.74
C ASP A 51 7.70 5.22 -2.63
N ALA A 52 6.65 4.72 -3.29
CA ALA A 52 5.77 5.52 -4.13
C ALA A 52 4.86 6.46 -3.32
N SER A 53 4.35 6.01 -2.17
CA SER A 53 3.49 6.81 -1.30
C SER A 53 4.27 7.97 -0.68
N ASP A 54 5.48 7.72 -0.18
CA ASP A 54 6.36 8.74 0.39
C ASP A 54 6.71 9.81 -0.65
N TRP A 55 7.00 9.39 -1.88
CA TRP A 55 7.28 10.29 -3.00
C TRP A 55 6.09 11.20 -3.33
N LEU A 56 4.85 10.69 -3.21
CA LEU A 56 3.63 11.46 -3.45
C LEU A 56 3.32 12.40 -2.28
N LEU A 57 3.33 11.89 -1.06
CA LEU A 57 3.02 12.64 0.16
C LEU A 57 3.99 13.80 0.41
N SER A 58 5.29 13.59 0.17
CA SER A 58 6.31 14.64 0.25
C SER A 58 6.04 15.80 -0.73
N ARG A 59 5.48 15.54 -1.91
CA ARG A 59 5.06 16.58 -2.87
C ARG A 59 3.76 17.28 -2.49
N MET A 60 2.92 16.61 -1.72
CA MET A 60 1.69 17.20 -1.20
C MET A 60 1.95 18.09 0.03
N ALA A 61 3.22 18.21 0.48
CA ALA A 61 3.60 18.84 1.74
C ALA A 61 2.87 18.23 2.96
N VAL A 62 2.48 16.96 2.84
CA VAL A 62 1.95 16.17 3.95
C VAL A 62 3.18 15.60 4.68
N GLU A 63 3.44 16.06 5.91
CA GLU A 63 4.45 15.42 6.76
C GLU A 63 4.06 13.95 6.95
N THR A 64 4.97 13.06 6.57
CA THR A 64 4.81 11.63 6.79
C THR A 64 4.70 11.38 8.29
N ALA A 65 3.68 10.61 8.70
CA ALA A 65 3.43 10.31 10.10
C ALA A 65 4.70 9.72 10.78
N PRO A 66 4.94 10.04 12.07
CA PRO A 66 6.12 9.56 12.78
C PRO A 66 6.16 8.04 12.79
N GLU A 67 7.38 7.51 12.70
CA GLU A 67 7.73 6.10 12.86
C GLU A 67 7.03 5.57 14.13
N LEU A 68 6.21 4.53 13.99
CA LEU A 68 5.56 3.90 15.13
C LEU A 68 6.67 3.26 15.99
N ASP A 69 7.01 3.92 17.09
CA ASP A 69 7.88 3.34 18.12
C ASP A 69 7.37 1.93 18.46
N GLU A 70 8.20 0.92 18.20
CA GLU A 70 7.94 -0.44 18.65
C GLU A 70 7.88 -0.46 20.20
N PRO A 71 6.94 -1.18 20.82
CA PRO A 71 6.87 -1.26 22.27
C PRO A 71 8.12 -1.98 22.82
N ALA A 72 8.75 -1.34 23.81
CA ALA A 72 9.87 -1.86 24.60
C ALA A 72 9.54 -3.15 25.36
#